data_AF-A0A7C2ZYN7-F1
#
_entry.id   AF-A0A7C2ZYN7-F1
#
_cell.length_a   1.000
_cell.length_b   1.000
_cell.length_c   1.000
_cell.angle_alpha   90.00
_cell.angle_beta   90.00
_cell.angle_gamma   90.00
#
_symmetry.space_group_name_H-M   'P 1'
#
loop_
_entity.id
_entity.type
_entity.pdbx_description
1 polymer ?
#
loop_
_entity_poly.entity_id
_entity_poly.type
_entity_poly.pdbx_seq_one_letter_code
_entity_poly.pdbx_strand_id
1 'polypeptide(L)' 'MMGLLRYWGRFLVFILAGGLAGLLLGLVVEAVTGVRGWGLWLAAAGGVAGLVLFLFTSVETPP' A
#
# COMPACT_ATOMS: atom_id res chain seq x y z
N MET A 1 2.76 19.84 -17.03
CA MET A 1 1.76 19.67 -15.94
C MET A 1 1.17 18.24 -15.90
N MET A 2 0.85 17.60 -17.05
CA MET A 2 0.37 16.21 -17.10
C MET A 2 1.29 15.16 -16.42
N GLY A 3 2.62 15.31 -16.51
CA GLY A 3 3.59 14.35 -15.94
C GLY A 3 3.58 14.27 -14.42
N LEU A 4 3.48 15.42 -13.74
CA LEU A 4 3.43 15.50 -12.28
C LEU A 4 2.15 14.86 -11.72
N LEU A 5 1.00 15.07 -12.38
CA LEU A 5 -0.26 14.45 -11.98
C LEU A 5 -0.23 12.92 -12.12
N ARG A 6 0.41 12.40 -13.18
CA ARG A 6 0.60 10.96 -13.37
C ARG A 6 1.54 10.35 -12.32
N TYR A 7 2.57 11.09 -11.91
CA TYR A 7 3.48 10.68 -10.84
C TYR A 7 2.75 10.56 -9.49
N TRP A 8 2.04 11.61 -9.08
CA TRP A 8 1.23 11.58 -7.85
C TRP A 8 0.10 10.56 -7.92
N GLY A 9 -0.49 10.34 -9.10
CA GLY A 9 -1.49 9.29 -9.32
C GLY A 9 -0.92 7.89 -9.09
N ARG A 10 0.25 7.58 -9.67
CA ARG A 10 0.95 6.30 -9.42
C ARG A 10 1.28 6.14 -7.93
N PHE A 11 1.83 7.17 -7.29
CA PHE A 11 2.15 7.17 -5.86
C PHE A 11 0.93 6.79 -5.00
N LEU A 12 -0.21 7.45 -5.23
CA LEU A 12 -1.45 7.17 -4.51
C LEU A 12 -1.94 5.74 -4.76
N VAL A 13 -1.87 5.25 -6.00
CA VAL A 13 -2.28 3.88 -6.34
C VAL A 13 -1.47 2.85 -5.57
N PHE A 14 -0.15 3.00 -5.48
CA PHE A 14 0.70 2.05 -4.76
C PHE A 14 0.41 2.01 -3.25
N ILE A 15 0.26 3.18 -2.62
CA ILE A 15 -0.06 3.26 -1.19
C ILE A 15 -1.44 2.69 -0.90
N LEU A 16 -2.45 3.05 -1.71
CA LEU A 16 -3.82 2.57 -1.51
C LEU A 16 -3.94 1.07 -1.79
N ALA A 17 -3.32 0.57 -2.86
CA ALA A 17 -3.34 -0.86 -3.19
C ALA A 17 -2.62 -1.69 -2.12
N GLY A 18 -1.44 -1.23 -1.68
CA GLY A 18 -0.69 -1.87 -0.60
C GLY A 18 -1.47 -1.85 0.72
N GLY A 19 -2.03 -0.70 1.09
CA GLY A 19 -2.81 -0.55 2.32
C GLY A 19 -4.10 -1.37 2.31
N LEU A 20 -4.81 -1.43 1.18
CA LEU A 20 -6.02 -2.22 1.03
C LEU A 20 -5.71 -3.73 1.08
N ALA A 21 -4.64 -4.17 0.42
CA ALA A 21 -4.19 -5.56 0.49
C ALA A 21 -3.82 -5.96 1.92
N GLY A 22 -3.09 -5.10 2.62
CA GLY A 22 -2.75 -5.27 4.02
C GLY A 22 -3.97 -5.31 4.94
N LEU A 23 -4.96 -4.42 4.72
CA LEU A 23 -6.21 -4.40 5.48
C LEU A 23 -6.98 -5.71 5.31
N LEU A 24 -7.17 -6.16 4.06
CA LEU A 24 -7.89 -7.40 3.76
C LEU A 24 -7.21 -8.60 4.42
N LEU A 25 -5.88 -8.69 4.31
CA LEU A 25 -5.11 -9.71 4.99
C LEU A 25 -5.30 -9.62 6.51
N GLY A 26 -5.25 -8.43 7.09
CA GLY A 26 -5.42 -8.26 8.52
C GLY A 26 -6.82 -8.55 9.05
N LEU A 27 -7.86 -8.31 8.24
CA LEU A 27 -9.22 -8.74 8.56
C LEU A 27 -9.35 -10.28 8.52
N VAL A 28 -8.68 -10.94 7.57
CA VAL A 28 -8.61 -12.40 7.52
C VAL A 28 -7.87 -12.94 8.75
N VAL A 29 -6.72 -12.35 9.11
CA VAL A 29 -5.96 -12.74 10.31
C VAL A 29 -6.79 -12.52 11.58
N GLU A 30 -7.50 -11.40 11.70
CA GLU A 30 -8.41 -11.11 12.82
C GLU A 30 -9.56 -12.13 12.89
N ALA A 31 -10.12 -12.53 11.76
CA ALA A 31 -11.16 -13.55 11.70
C ALA A 31 -10.68 -14.95 12.12
N VAL A 32 -9.42 -15.30 11.80
CA VAL A 32 -8.82 -16.61 12.15
C VAL A 32 -8.34 -16.64 13.60
N THR A 33 -7.72 -15.56 14.07
CA THR A 33 -7.06 -15.51 15.39
C THR A 33 -7.97 -14.98 16.50
N GLY A 34 -9.05 -14.28 16.17
CA GLY A 34 -9.92 -13.58 17.13
C GLY A 34 -9.29 -12.35 17.78
N VAL A 35 -8.06 -11.99 17.39
CA VAL A 35 -7.33 -10.85 17.96
C VAL A 35 -7.65 -9.60 17.16
N ARG A 36 -8.19 -8.58 17.83
CA ARG A 36 -8.57 -7.33 17.19
C ARG A 36 -7.36 -6.46 16.89
N GLY A 37 -7.41 -5.75 15.76
CA GLY A 37 -6.43 -4.71 15.43
C GLY A 37 -5.36 -5.14 14.42
N TRP A 38 -5.33 -6.42 14.02
CA TRP A 38 -4.49 -6.90 12.93
C TRP A 38 -4.82 -6.22 11.60
N GLY A 39 -6.11 -5.93 11.35
CA GLY A 39 -6.55 -5.17 10.17
C GLY A 39 -5.80 -3.85 10.00
N LEU A 40 -5.78 -3.02 11.03
CA LEU A 40 -5.13 -1.70 10.99
C LEU A 40 -3.61 -1.80 10.91
N TRP A 41 -3.03 -2.74 11.66
CA TRP A 41 -1.57 -2.94 11.68
C TRP A 41 -1.06 -3.38 10.30
N LEU A 42 -1.74 -4.35 9.68
CA LEU A 42 -1.37 -4.87 8.37
C LEU A 42 -1.72 -3.89 7.25
N ALA A 43 -2.77 -3.08 7.39
CA ALA A 43 -3.04 -1.98 6.46
C ALA A 43 -1.91 -0.95 6.44
N ALA A 44 -1.40 -0.57 7.62
CA ALA A 44 -0.26 0.35 7.71
C ALA A 44 1.01 -0.27 7.09
N ALA A 45 1.31 -1.52 7.42
CA ALA A 45 2.45 -2.25 6.85
C ALA A 45 2.35 -2.39 5.32
N GLY A 46 1.15 -2.70 4.81
CA GLY A 46 0.87 -2.79 3.38
C GLY A 46 1.04 -1.44 2.66
N GLY A 47 0.60 -0.35 3.27
CA GLY A 47 0.82 1.01 2.73
C GLY A 47 2.31 1.37 2.64
N VAL A 48 3.10 1.01 3.66
CA VAL A 48 4.56 1.18 3.65
C VAL A 48 5.21 0.32 2.56
N ALA A 49 4.79 -0.94 2.41
CA ALA A 49 5.29 -1.80 1.35
C ALA A 49 4.96 -1.22 -0.05
N GLY A 50 3.75 -0.69 -0.24
CA GLY A 50 3.36 0.02 -1.45
C GLY A 50 4.24 1.24 -1.74
N LEU A 51 4.53 2.06 -0.72
CA LEU A 51 5.45 3.19 -0.83
C LEU A 51 6.86 2.73 -1.26
N VAL A 52 7.38 1.67 -0.64
CA VAL A 52 8.70 1.12 -0.98
C VAL A 52 8.72 0.66 -2.44
N LEU A 53 7.71 -0.09 -2.90
CA LEU A 53 7.60 -0.53 -4.29
C LEU A 53 7.52 0.65 -5.28
N PHE A 54 6.80 1.72 -4.91
CA PHE A 54 6.76 2.93 -5.72
C PHE A 54 8.16 3.57 -5.86
N LEU A 55 8.94 3.63 -4.78
CA LEU A 55 10.29 4.20 -4.82
C LEU A 55 11.22 3.37 -5.71
N PHE A 56 11.19 2.04 -5.58
CA PHE A 56 11.98 1.15 -6.44
C PHE A 56 11.61 1.30 -7.92
N THR A 57 10.32 1.24 -8.24
CA THR A 57 9.86 1.38 -9.64
C THR A 57 10.12 2.77 -10.23
N SER A 58 10.18 3.81 -9.38
CA SER A 58 10.53 5.17 -9.80
C SER A 58 12.01 5.33 -10.13
N VAL A 59 12.89 4.52 -9.54
CA VAL A 59 14.33 4.49 -9.86
C VAL A 59 14.57 3.76 -11.18
N GLU A 60 13.88 2.63 -11.40
CA GLU A 60 14.04 1.81 -12.61
C GLU A 60 13.37 2.41 -13.85
N THR A 61 12.29 3.16 -13.68
CA THR A 61 11.55 3.82 -14.77
C THR A 61 11.26 5.29 -14.42
N PRO A 62 12.25 6.19 -14.58
CA PRO A 62 12.04 7.61 -14.31
C PRO A 62 10.96 8.17 -15.26
N PRO A 63 10.11 9.09 -14.76
CA PRO A 63 8.96 9.64 -15.49
C PRO A 63 9.33 10.52 -16.68
#